data_AF-A0AAW2MIV7-F1
#
_entry.id   AF-A0AAW2MIV7-F1
#
_cell.length_a   1.000
_cell.length_b   1.000
_cell.length_c   1.000
_cell.angle_alpha   90.00
_cell.angle_beta   90.00
_cell.angle_gamma   90.00
#
_symmetry.space_group_name_H-M   'P 1'
#
loop_
_entity.id
_entity.type
_entity.pdbx_description
1 polymer ?
#
loop_
_entity_poly.entity_id
_entity_poly.type
_entity_poly.pdbx_seq_one_letter_code
_entity_poly.pdbx_strand_id
1 'polypeptide(L)'
;MTGRIHDGSNGDVAADMYNKYKDDIKMMKSMGLDAYRFSISWSRILPRGRVSLGVNKQGIDYYNDLINTVIANDMKPFVTLFHFDLPHSFATRVRWLLKQRRGFFREYAELCFREFGDRVKYWMTLNEPWSYAYNGYVSYEFPPGLDPQINSLPASIVHSPPPVASQYELSRPHHHIEQHHQLLNHIEQQHQLLNAVPNSIINNQRVNNIGTTIYKLYSEPDPPRDAHAAASNLIYYSGSKRKRDPAKDAYTVGRNLLLAHALAVHSYRTKFQERQKGQIGIALNTFWCEPHMKDDANDKEAGKRAMDFTLGWFLEPVLTGQYPKTMRDCVPSGNLAAFSDGEAKMLKGSIDFLGLNYYTALYAANDPNPSHKQGYKEDQRLHLYLYMREDYHKRHLVYLLKAMKDKQVPANVKGYFVWSWCDNFEWAVGYTVRFGLMYVDYENHQKRYPKASAIWFAKFLGSKKLLRAN
;
A
#
# COMPACT_ATOMS: atom_id res chain seq x y z
N MET A 1 -8.67 18.61 -11.45
CA MET A 1 -9.83 18.06 -10.71
C MET A 1 -10.24 19.08 -9.65
N THR A 2 -10.75 20.23 -10.07
CA THR A 2 -11.18 21.29 -9.16
C THR A 2 -12.42 20.83 -8.38
N GLY A 3 -12.49 21.14 -7.08
CA GLY A 3 -13.66 20.86 -6.23
C GLY A 3 -13.79 19.45 -5.64
N ARG A 4 -12.72 18.64 -5.58
CA ARG A 4 -12.75 17.30 -4.94
C ARG A 4 -11.68 17.02 -3.90
N ILE A 5 -10.65 17.86 -3.83
CA ILE A 5 -9.69 17.85 -2.74
C ILE A 5 -10.22 18.81 -1.68
N HIS A 6 -10.20 18.41 -0.41
CA HIS A 6 -10.85 19.12 0.69
C HIS A 6 -10.45 20.60 0.83
N ASP A 7 -9.16 20.90 0.67
CA ASP A 7 -8.59 22.26 0.69
C ASP A 7 -8.43 22.88 -0.71
N GLY A 8 -8.95 22.23 -1.75
CA GLY A 8 -8.80 22.64 -3.15
C GLY A 8 -7.39 22.49 -3.73
N SER A 9 -6.43 21.98 -2.96
CA SER A 9 -5.01 21.90 -3.36
C SER A 9 -4.73 20.76 -4.36
N ASN A 10 -3.47 20.67 -4.80
CA ASN A 10 -2.98 19.61 -5.66
C ASN A 10 -1.52 19.24 -5.33
N GLY A 11 -1.00 18.21 -6.00
CA GLY A 11 0.37 17.73 -5.86
C GLY A 11 1.38 18.29 -6.87
N ASP A 12 1.13 19.44 -7.51
CA ASP A 12 2.01 19.97 -8.57
C ASP A 12 3.42 20.30 -8.05
N VAL A 13 3.51 20.80 -6.82
CA VAL A 13 4.77 21.04 -6.08
C VAL A 13 4.96 20.02 -4.95
N ALA A 14 3.89 19.69 -4.21
CA ALA A 14 3.95 18.85 -3.01
C ALA A 14 5.01 19.32 -1.99
N ALA A 15 5.71 18.38 -1.36
CA ALA A 15 6.85 18.69 -0.50
C ALA A 15 8.13 19.05 -1.29
N ASP A 16 8.07 19.25 -2.62
CA ASP A 16 9.22 19.53 -3.48
C ASP A 16 10.41 18.55 -3.30
N MET A 17 10.09 17.27 -3.09
CA MET A 17 11.11 16.20 -3.02
C MET A 17 11.93 16.10 -4.31
N TYR A 18 11.41 16.56 -5.45
CA TYR A 18 12.10 16.56 -6.74
C TYR A 18 13.37 17.41 -6.72
N ASN A 19 13.37 18.55 -6.04
CA ASN A 19 14.56 19.40 -5.90
C ASN A 19 15.29 19.20 -4.55
N LYS A 20 14.59 18.74 -3.50
CA LYS A 20 15.11 18.72 -2.11
C LYS A 20 15.61 17.36 -1.59
N TYR A 21 15.46 16.27 -2.36
CA TYR A 21 15.82 14.91 -1.91
C TYR A 21 17.25 14.77 -1.33
N LYS A 22 18.23 15.55 -1.81
CA LYS A 22 19.61 15.50 -1.32
C LYS A 22 19.73 15.90 0.16
N ASP A 23 19.07 17.00 0.54
CA ASP A 23 19.03 17.45 1.92
C ASP A 23 18.16 16.51 2.77
N ASP A 24 17.01 16.07 2.24
CA ASP A 24 16.15 15.11 2.94
C ASP A 24 16.87 13.79 3.26
N ILE A 25 17.62 13.20 2.32
CA ILE A 25 18.38 11.96 2.54
C ILE A 25 19.52 12.18 3.54
N LYS A 26 20.24 13.30 3.44
CA LYS A 26 21.28 13.68 4.41
C LYS A 26 20.68 13.82 5.82
N MET A 27 19.49 14.39 5.94
CA MET A 27 18.74 14.47 7.20
C MET A 27 18.27 13.10 7.69
N MET A 28 17.72 12.23 6.83
CA MET A 28 17.36 10.84 7.16
C MET A 28 18.56 10.08 7.74
N LYS A 29 19.72 10.17 7.09
CA LYS A 29 20.95 9.53 7.58
C LYS A 29 21.43 10.16 8.89
N SER A 30 21.31 11.48 9.05
CA SER A 30 21.62 12.15 10.32
C SER A 30 20.69 11.75 11.47
N MET A 31 19.46 11.31 11.18
CA MET A 31 18.52 10.73 12.15
C MET A 31 18.88 9.28 12.51
N GLY A 32 19.70 8.61 11.69
CA GLY A 32 20.12 7.21 11.89
C GLY A 32 19.31 6.17 11.13
N LEU A 33 18.56 6.56 10.08
CA LEU A 33 17.81 5.60 9.26
C LEU A 33 18.73 4.75 8.37
N ASP A 34 18.42 3.46 8.25
CA ASP A 34 19.15 2.49 7.40
C ASP A 34 18.65 2.41 5.95
N ALA A 35 17.43 2.86 5.68
CA ALA A 35 16.74 2.65 4.42
C ALA A 35 15.77 3.77 4.09
N TYR A 36 15.55 4.02 2.81
CA TYR A 36 14.54 4.94 2.31
C TYR A 36 13.62 4.21 1.32
N ARG A 37 12.32 4.22 1.62
CA ARG A 37 11.26 3.69 0.76
C ARG A 37 10.61 4.81 -0.03
N PHE A 38 10.62 4.70 -1.35
CA PHE A 38 9.99 5.67 -2.27
C PHE A 38 9.37 4.96 -3.48
N SER A 39 8.62 5.70 -4.30
CA SER A 39 8.07 5.21 -5.56
C SER A 39 8.74 5.84 -6.78
N ILE A 40 8.85 5.06 -7.86
CA ILE A 40 9.10 5.59 -9.20
C ILE A 40 7.75 6.03 -9.78
N SER A 41 7.70 7.25 -10.31
CA SER A 41 6.53 7.76 -11.01
C SER A 41 6.53 7.23 -12.43
N TRP A 42 5.55 6.38 -12.76
CA TRP A 42 5.40 5.78 -14.08
C TRP A 42 5.26 6.87 -15.15
N SER A 43 4.43 7.89 -14.90
CA SER A 43 4.25 9.02 -15.80
C SER A 43 5.51 9.87 -15.98
N ARG A 44 6.40 9.95 -14.98
CA ARG A 44 7.65 10.70 -15.09
C ARG A 44 8.63 10.05 -16.06
N ILE A 45 8.81 8.72 -16.01
CA ILE A 45 9.75 8.02 -16.91
C ILE A 45 9.13 7.60 -18.25
N LEU A 46 7.80 7.37 -18.28
CA LEU A 46 7.02 7.09 -19.48
C LEU A 46 5.78 8.04 -19.52
N PRO A 47 5.91 9.27 -20.04
CA PRO A 47 4.80 10.23 -20.09
C PRO A 47 3.56 9.74 -20.85
N ARG A 48 3.80 8.93 -21.89
CA ARG A 48 2.73 8.24 -22.65
C ARG A 48 2.44 6.82 -22.16
N GLY A 49 3.10 6.39 -21.07
CA GLY A 49 2.87 5.15 -20.34
C GLY A 49 3.47 3.88 -20.95
N ARG A 50 4.11 3.95 -22.13
CA ARG A 50 4.76 2.83 -22.83
C ARG A 50 6.15 3.23 -23.31
N VAL A 51 7.09 2.29 -23.29
CA VAL A 51 8.45 2.46 -23.83
C VAL A 51 8.39 2.79 -25.32
N SER A 52 7.53 2.05 -26.04
CA SER A 52 7.24 2.25 -27.47
C SER A 52 6.66 3.62 -27.85
N LEU A 53 6.25 4.45 -26.88
CA LEU A 53 5.69 5.80 -27.12
C LEU A 53 6.64 6.93 -26.67
N GLY A 54 7.85 6.58 -26.25
CA GLY A 54 8.90 7.50 -25.80
C GLY A 54 9.26 7.33 -24.32
N VAL A 55 10.56 7.28 -24.04
CA VAL A 55 11.13 7.23 -22.69
C VAL A 55 11.67 8.61 -22.32
N ASN A 56 11.29 9.14 -21.17
CA ASN A 56 11.83 10.39 -20.65
C ASN A 56 13.16 10.12 -19.94
N LYS A 57 14.29 10.44 -20.60
CA LYS A 57 15.63 10.23 -20.02
C LYS A 57 15.89 11.11 -18.80
N GLN A 58 15.48 12.38 -18.77
CA GLN A 58 15.60 13.24 -17.58
C GLN A 58 14.87 12.64 -16.36
N GLY A 59 13.75 11.95 -16.58
CA GLY A 59 13.04 11.22 -15.52
C GLY A 59 13.86 10.04 -14.98
N ILE A 60 14.57 9.31 -15.85
CA ILE A 60 15.49 8.24 -15.46
C ILE A 60 16.71 8.81 -14.73
N ASP A 61 17.27 9.92 -15.21
CA ASP A 61 18.46 10.57 -14.63
C ASP A 61 18.17 11.07 -13.21
N TYR A 62 16.98 11.65 -12.97
CA TYR A 62 16.50 11.99 -11.63
C TYR A 62 16.47 10.77 -10.70
N TYR A 63 15.89 9.63 -11.13
CA TYR A 63 15.84 8.44 -10.29
C TYR A 63 17.22 7.80 -10.08
N ASN A 64 18.12 7.87 -11.08
CA ASN A 64 19.50 7.46 -10.93
C ASN A 64 20.23 8.28 -9.86
N ASP A 65 20.13 9.61 -9.89
CA ASP A 65 20.79 10.47 -8.91
C ASP A 65 20.16 10.35 -7.52
N LEU A 66 18.84 10.17 -7.42
CA LEU A 66 18.14 9.83 -6.18
C LEU A 66 18.68 8.52 -5.57
N ILE A 67 18.75 7.43 -6.36
CA ILE A 67 19.26 6.13 -5.91
C ILE A 67 20.73 6.23 -5.49
N ASN A 68 21.55 6.92 -6.29
CA ASN A 68 22.97 7.15 -5.98
C ASN A 68 23.12 7.96 -4.68
N THR A 69 22.28 8.99 -4.46
CA THR A 69 22.29 9.79 -3.24
C THR A 69 21.92 8.97 -2.00
N VAL A 70 20.92 8.07 -2.09
CA VAL A 70 20.55 7.14 -1.01
C VAL A 70 21.74 6.23 -0.67
N ILE A 71 22.37 5.63 -1.67
CA ILE A 71 23.50 4.69 -1.48
C ILE A 71 24.75 5.42 -0.95
N ALA A 72 25.07 6.61 -1.46
CA ALA A 72 26.20 7.42 -1.01
C ALA A 72 26.06 7.97 0.43
N ASN A 73 24.86 7.87 1.03
CA ASN A 73 24.62 8.15 2.45
C ASN A 73 24.53 6.85 3.28
N ASP A 74 25.05 5.72 2.79
CA ASP A 74 24.97 4.40 3.44
C ASP A 74 23.53 4.02 3.81
N MET A 75 22.56 4.26 2.92
CA MET A 75 21.17 3.87 3.07
C MET A 75 20.74 2.91 1.95
N LYS A 76 19.75 2.06 2.24
CA LYS A 76 19.21 1.08 1.29
C LYS A 76 17.97 1.63 0.56
N PRO A 77 17.95 1.72 -0.78
CA PRO A 77 16.75 2.10 -1.53
C PRO A 77 15.75 0.93 -1.61
N PHE A 78 14.53 1.16 -1.14
CA PHE A 78 13.37 0.28 -1.31
C PHE A 78 12.39 0.93 -2.29
N VAL A 79 12.24 0.35 -3.48
CA VAL A 79 11.54 1.02 -4.58
C VAL A 79 10.19 0.39 -4.86
N THR A 80 9.14 1.21 -4.79
CA THR A 80 7.79 0.85 -5.21
C THR A 80 7.56 1.25 -6.68
N LEU A 81 7.10 0.32 -7.52
CA LEU A 81 6.85 0.57 -8.94
C LEU A 81 5.53 1.30 -9.19
N PHE A 82 4.46 0.98 -8.46
CA PHE A 82 3.15 1.63 -8.60
C PHE A 82 2.59 2.10 -7.25
N HIS A 83 2.26 3.38 -7.17
CA HIS A 83 1.64 4.01 -6.01
C HIS A 83 0.50 4.94 -6.46
N PHE A 84 -0.51 4.35 -7.12
CA PHE A 84 -1.72 5.01 -7.65
C PHE A 84 -1.48 5.99 -8.81
N ASP A 85 -0.25 6.09 -9.28
CA ASP A 85 0.30 7.09 -10.20
C ASP A 85 0.14 6.73 -11.69
N LEU A 86 -0.99 6.12 -12.05
CA LEU A 86 -1.24 5.66 -13.42
C LEU A 86 -1.12 6.83 -14.42
N PRO A 87 -0.30 6.73 -15.49
CA PRO A 87 -0.09 7.81 -16.44
C PRO A 87 -1.39 8.43 -16.96
N HIS A 88 -1.46 9.76 -17.12
CA HIS A 88 -2.69 10.41 -17.56
C HIS A 88 -3.13 9.97 -18.96
N SER A 89 -2.18 9.66 -19.85
CA SER A 89 -2.44 9.00 -21.13
C SER A 89 -3.24 7.70 -21.00
N PHE A 90 -3.27 7.10 -19.79
CA PHE A 90 -4.01 5.93 -19.36
C PHE A 90 -5.14 6.20 -18.33
N ALA A 91 -5.39 7.42 -17.87
CA ALA A 91 -6.25 7.71 -16.70
C ALA A 91 -7.76 7.85 -17.00
N THR A 92 -8.29 7.09 -17.97
CA THR A 92 -9.74 7.09 -18.25
C THR A 92 -10.48 6.01 -17.45
N ARG A 93 -11.77 6.23 -17.16
CA ARG A 93 -12.68 5.35 -16.40
C ARG A 93 -12.60 3.83 -16.71
N VAL A 94 -12.25 3.46 -17.95
CA VAL A 94 -12.22 2.05 -18.41
C VAL A 94 -10.86 1.37 -18.33
N ARG A 95 -9.75 2.08 -18.06
CA ARG A 95 -8.44 1.58 -18.51
C ARG A 95 -7.84 0.46 -17.67
N TRP A 96 -7.89 0.50 -16.34
CA TRP A 96 -7.52 -0.67 -15.53
C TRP A 96 -8.49 -1.85 -15.70
N LEU A 97 -9.67 -1.66 -16.29
CA LEU A 97 -10.57 -2.76 -16.67
C LEU A 97 -10.07 -3.50 -17.93
N LEU A 98 -9.18 -2.90 -18.74
CA LEU A 98 -8.64 -3.52 -19.95
C LEU A 98 -7.51 -4.50 -19.63
N LYS A 99 -7.70 -5.78 -19.98
CA LYS A 99 -6.71 -6.88 -19.77
C LYS A 99 -5.28 -6.52 -20.23
N GLN A 100 -5.15 -5.76 -21.32
CA GLN A 100 -3.86 -5.35 -21.89
C GLN A 100 -2.96 -4.52 -20.95
N ARG A 101 -3.51 -3.85 -19.91
CA ARG A 101 -2.70 -3.01 -19.00
C ARG A 101 -1.71 -3.80 -18.17
N ARG A 102 -2.00 -5.07 -17.88
CA ARG A 102 -1.07 -5.98 -17.20
C ARG A 102 0.28 -6.05 -17.93
N GLY A 103 0.24 -6.12 -19.26
CA GLY A 103 1.42 -6.12 -20.13
C GLY A 103 2.17 -4.78 -20.17
N PHE A 104 1.45 -3.64 -20.10
CA PHE A 104 2.10 -2.32 -20.06
C PHE A 104 2.76 -2.04 -18.71
N PHE A 105 2.18 -2.53 -17.60
CA PHE A 105 2.85 -2.48 -16.31
C PHE A 105 4.12 -3.34 -16.30
N ARG A 106 4.09 -4.54 -16.91
CA ARG A 106 5.30 -5.36 -17.12
C ARG A 106 6.33 -4.62 -17.99
N GLU A 107 5.94 -3.99 -19.08
CA GLU A 107 6.80 -3.17 -19.97
C GLU A 107 7.52 -2.05 -19.19
N TYR A 108 6.80 -1.39 -18.28
CA TYR A 108 7.33 -0.38 -17.36
C TYR A 108 8.25 -0.96 -16.28
N ALA A 109 7.85 -2.06 -15.63
CA ALA A 109 8.66 -2.73 -14.62
C ALA A 109 9.99 -3.24 -15.20
N GLU A 110 9.97 -3.83 -16.40
CA GLU A 110 11.17 -4.27 -17.13
C GLU A 110 12.13 -3.11 -17.44
N LEU A 111 11.62 -1.90 -17.74
CA LEU A 111 12.43 -0.69 -17.85
C LEU A 111 13.09 -0.35 -16.51
N CYS A 112 12.32 -0.27 -15.42
CA CYS A 112 12.85 0.03 -14.09
C CYS A 112 13.92 -0.97 -13.63
N PHE A 113 13.70 -2.28 -13.84
CA PHE A 113 14.68 -3.30 -13.51
C PHE A 113 15.97 -3.15 -14.34
N ARG A 114 15.85 -2.78 -15.63
CA ARG A 114 17.03 -2.57 -16.49
C ARG A 114 17.85 -1.35 -16.09
N GLU A 115 17.22 -0.21 -15.85
CA GLU A 115 17.92 1.06 -15.60
C GLU A 115 18.44 1.19 -14.15
N PHE A 116 17.82 0.49 -13.18
CA PHE A 116 18.09 0.72 -11.74
C PHE A 116 18.43 -0.54 -10.91
N GLY A 117 18.14 -1.75 -11.40
CA GLY A 117 18.28 -2.99 -10.60
C GLY A 117 19.74 -3.45 -10.37
N ASP A 118 20.71 -2.80 -11.02
CA ASP A 118 22.12 -2.92 -10.69
C ASP A 118 22.40 -2.42 -9.25
N ARG A 119 21.68 -1.38 -8.80
CA ARG A 119 21.78 -0.77 -7.46
C ARG A 119 20.60 -1.10 -6.55
N VAL A 120 19.37 -1.12 -7.07
CA VAL A 120 18.15 -1.39 -6.28
C VAL A 120 17.98 -2.89 -6.04
N LYS A 121 17.98 -3.30 -4.77
CA LYS A 121 17.87 -4.71 -4.35
C LYS A 121 16.54 -5.09 -3.71
N TYR A 122 15.62 -4.14 -3.53
CA TYR A 122 14.32 -4.39 -2.93
C TYR A 122 13.22 -3.68 -3.71
N TRP A 123 12.40 -4.48 -4.41
CA TRP A 123 11.34 -4.00 -5.28
C TRP A 123 9.96 -4.33 -4.70
N MET A 124 9.07 -3.34 -4.63
CA MET A 124 7.65 -3.56 -4.39
C MET A 124 6.90 -3.25 -5.69
N THR A 125 6.15 -4.21 -6.19
CA THR A 125 5.35 -4.04 -7.41
C THR A 125 4.24 -3.01 -7.22
N LEU A 126 3.38 -3.21 -6.24
CA LEU A 126 2.23 -2.36 -5.90
C LEU A 126 2.32 -1.94 -4.44
N ASN A 127 1.83 -0.74 -4.13
CA ASN A 127 1.46 -0.33 -2.79
C ASN A 127 -0.07 -0.21 -2.71
N GLU A 128 -0.68 -0.80 -1.68
CA GLU A 128 -2.10 -0.65 -1.32
C GLU A 128 -3.10 -0.87 -2.46
N PRO A 129 -3.04 -2.02 -3.15
CA PRO A 129 -3.93 -2.29 -4.28
C PRO A 129 -5.41 -2.34 -3.87
N TRP A 130 -5.72 -2.63 -2.59
CA TRP A 130 -7.07 -2.51 -2.02
C TRP A 130 -7.55 -1.06 -2.02
N SER A 131 -6.78 -0.14 -1.43
CA SER A 131 -7.11 1.30 -1.37
C SER A 131 -7.32 1.86 -2.79
N TYR A 132 -6.50 1.43 -3.75
CA TYR A 132 -6.67 1.83 -5.16
C TYR A 132 -7.99 1.33 -5.78
N ALA A 133 -8.31 0.05 -5.59
CA ALA A 133 -9.51 -0.55 -6.16
C ALA A 133 -10.79 0.00 -5.50
N TYR A 134 -10.81 0.11 -4.17
CA TYR A 134 -11.95 0.60 -3.41
C TYR A 134 -12.16 2.11 -3.60
N ASN A 135 -11.16 2.95 -3.29
CA ASN A 135 -11.34 4.41 -3.36
C ASN A 135 -11.47 4.93 -4.81
N GLY A 136 -10.88 4.22 -5.78
CA GLY A 136 -10.94 4.61 -7.20
C GLY A 136 -12.24 4.25 -7.91
N TYR A 137 -12.92 3.18 -7.49
CA TYR A 137 -14.02 2.56 -8.24
C TYR A 137 -15.30 2.29 -7.42
N VAL A 138 -15.22 2.32 -6.07
CA VAL A 138 -16.36 2.17 -5.14
C VAL A 138 -16.72 3.48 -4.45
N SER A 139 -15.84 4.05 -3.61
CA SER A 139 -16.14 5.33 -2.90
C SER A 139 -16.01 6.57 -3.79
N TYR A 140 -15.25 6.44 -4.89
CA TYR A 140 -14.94 7.51 -5.84
C TYR A 140 -14.13 8.70 -5.29
N GLU A 141 -13.60 8.58 -4.07
CA GLU A 141 -12.80 9.63 -3.43
C GLU A 141 -11.42 9.81 -4.09
N PHE A 142 -10.82 8.73 -4.61
CA PHE A 142 -9.48 8.76 -5.21
C PHE A 142 -9.53 8.66 -6.74
N PRO A 143 -8.52 9.17 -7.47
CA PRO A 143 -8.41 8.97 -8.92
C PRO A 143 -8.55 7.49 -9.35
N PRO A 144 -9.38 7.15 -10.36
CA PRO A 144 -10.10 8.08 -11.24
C PRO A 144 -11.30 8.77 -10.57
N GLY A 145 -12.02 8.13 -9.65
CA GLY A 145 -13.07 8.77 -8.84
C GLY A 145 -14.33 9.15 -9.61
N LEU A 146 -14.53 8.58 -10.80
CA LEU A 146 -15.44 9.14 -11.79
C LEU A 146 -16.83 8.50 -11.76
N ASP A 147 -17.63 8.88 -10.76
CA ASP A 147 -19.09 8.69 -10.73
C ASP A 147 -19.78 9.35 -11.97
N PRO A 148 -20.78 8.71 -12.61
CA PRO A 148 -21.69 9.37 -13.55
C PRO A 148 -22.83 10.23 -12.95
N GLN A 149 -23.22 10.06 -11.68
CA GLN A 149 -24.39 10.73 -11.08
C GLN A 149 -24.06 12.02 -10.30
N ILE A 150 -22.89 12.11 -9.65
CA ILE A 150 -22.49 13.31 -8.87
C ILE A 150 -22.42 14.61 -9.72
N ASN A 151 -22.29 14.52 -11.05
CA ASN A 151 -22.36 15.68 -11.95
C ASN A 151 -23.78 16.29 -12.09
N SER A 152 -24.78 15.83 -11.32
CA SER A 152 -26.17 16.31 -11.37
C SER A 152 -26.73 16.90 -10.07
N LEU A 153 -25.94 16.92 -8.98
CA LEU A 153 -26.35 17.55 -7.72
C LEU A 153 -25.87 19.00 -7.66
N PRO A 154 -26.73 19.98 -7.32
CA PRO A 154 -26.32 21.37 -7.16
C PRO A 154 -25.39 21.54 -5.96
N ALA A 155 -24.47 22.50 -6.05
CA ALA A 155 -23.42 22.76 -5.04
C ALA A 155 -23.95 23.14 -3.64
N SER A 156 -25.24 23.44 -3.51
CA SER A 156 -25.89 23.92 -2.29
C SER A 156 -26.09 22.87 -1.18
N ILE A 157 -25.69 21.61 -1.39
CA ILE A 157 -25.86 20.52 -0.40
C ILE A 157 -24.52 20.16 0.31
N VAL A 158 -23.41 20.84 -0.04
CA VAL A 158 -22.04 20.50 0.43
C VAL A 158 -21.57 21.42 1.58
N HIS A 159 -22.46 22.08 2.30
CA HIS A 159 -22.11 23.08 3.33
C HIS A 159 -22.83 22.88 4.67
N SER A 160 -22.15 22.16 5.58
CA SER A 160 -22.26 22.34 7.03
C SER A 160 -20.84 22.24 7.63
N PRO A 161 -20.33 23.27 8.32
CA PRO A 161 -19.07 23.16 9.07
C PRO A 161 -19.26 22.34 10.35
N PRO A 162 -18.22 21.67 10.88
CA PRO A 162 -18.33 20.90 12.12
C PRO A 162 -18.49 21.83 13.34
N PRO A 163 -19.40 21.53 14.28
CA PRO A 163 -19.48 22.24 15.55
C PRO A 163 -18.27 21.93 16.45
N VAL A 164 -17.92 22.90 17.29
CA VAL A 164 -16.78 22.82 18.22
C VAL A 164 -17.03 21.78 19.33
N ALA A 165 -15.97 21.08 19.73
CA ALA A 165 -16.03 19.99 20.70
C ALA A 165 -16.49 20.44 22.10
N SER A 166 -17.51 19.76 22.64
CA SER A 166 -17.78 19.74 24.08
C SER A 166 -18.47 18.45 24.51
N GLN A 167 -17.88 17.76 25.49
CA GLN A 167 -18.47 16.71 26.34
C GLN A 167 -18.84 15.36 25.66
N TYR A 168 -18.05 14.31 25.91
CA TYR A 168 -18.41 13.17 26.78
C TYR A 168 -17.30 12.07 26.78
N GLU A 169 -17.17 11.43 27.95
CA GLU A 169 -16.31 10.37 28.51
C GLU A 169 -15.28 9.51 27.70
N LEU A 170 -14.28 9.04 28.47
CA LEU A 170 -13.09 8.28 28.06
C LEU A 170 -13.33 6.75 27.96
N SER A 171 -13.35 6.19 26.74
CA SER A 171 -13.13 4.75 26.52
C SER A 171 -11.62 4.41 26.45
N ARG A 172 -11.23 3.25 26.99
CA ARG A 172 -9.86 3.06 27.54
C ARG A 172 -8.77 2.71 26.49
N PRO A 173 -7.54 3.28 26.59
CA PRO A 173 -6.46 3.12 25.59
C PRO A 173 -5.87 1.72 25.32
N HIS A 174 -6.30 0.66 26.02
CA HIS A 174 -5.57 -0.61 26.02
C HIS A 174 -5.94 -1.57 24.86
N HIS A 175 -7.12 -1.43 24.26
CA HIS A 175 -7.62 -2.40 23.28
C HIS A 175 -6.98 -2.26 21.88
N HIS A 176 -6.64 -1.06 21.42
CA HIS A 176 -6.09 -0.82 20.07
C HIS A 176 -4.72 -1.46 19.78
N ILE A 177 -4.15 -2.14 20.78
CA ILE A 177 -2.73 -2.37 20.92
C ILE A 177 -2.40 -3.88 20.88
N GLU A 178 -3.23 -4.75 21.47
CA GLU A 178 -3.03 -6.21 21.40
C GLU A 178 -3.27 -6.79 20.00
N GLN A 179 -4.12 -6.11 19.25
CA GLN A 179 -4.61 -6.40 17.91
C GLN A 179 -3.50 -6.64 16.88
N HIS A 180 -2.39 -5.92 16.99
CA HIS A 180 -1.29 -6.08 16.05
C HIS A 180 -0.55 -7.42 16.22
N HIS A 181 -0.55 -8.01 17.41
CA HIS A 181 -0.03 -9.36 17.61
C HIS A 181 -0.96 -10.40 16.96
N GLN A 182 -2.28 -10.24 17.17
CA GLN A 182 -3.28 -11.15 16.60
C GLN A 182 -3.28 -11.14 15.06
N LEU A 183 -3.12 -9.97 14.44
CA LEU A 183 -2.93 -9.82 12.99
C LEU A 183 -1.78 -10.67 12.45
N LEU A 184 -0.64 -10.68 13.16
CA LEU A 184 0.54 -11.42 12.71
C LEU A 184 0.41 -12.92 12.94
N ASN A 185 -0.24 -13.34 14.03
CA ASN A 185 -0.57 -14.74 14.25
C ASN A 185 -1.56 -15.24 13.19
N HIS A 186 -2.52 -14.42 12.75
CA HIS A 186 -3.44 -14.77 11.66
C HIS A 186 -2.71 -14.94 10.32
N ILE A 187 -1.79 -14.04 9.97
CA ILE A 187 -0.99 -14.11 8.73
C ILE A 187 -0.07 -15.33 8.73
N GLU A 188 0.63 -15.58 9.84
CA GLU A 188 1.49 -16.76 9.96
C GLU A 188 0.67 -18.06 10.07
N GLN A 189 -0.56 -18.05 10.59
CA GLN A 189 -1.47 -19.22 10.49
C GLN A 189 -1.83 -19.55 9.04
N GLN A 190 -2.14 -18.53 8.22
CA GLN A 190 -2.36 -18.74 6.78
C GLN A 190 -1.09 -19.28 6.07
N HIS A 191 0.10 -18.93 6.57
CA HIS A 191 1.37 -19.44 6.07
C HIS A 191 1.75 -20.84 6.61
N GLN A 192 1.39 -21.16 7.86
CA GLN A 192 1.64 -22.47 8.49
C GLN A 192 0.82 -23.59 7.84
N LEU A 193 -0.37 -23.28 7.33
CA LEU A 193 -1.19 -24.19 6.52
C LEU A 193 -0.48 -24.70 5.23
N LEU A 194 0.67 -24.14 4.87
CA LEU A 194 1.48 -24.55 3.71
C LEU A 194 2.76 -25.34 4.08
N ASN A 195 3.18 -25.38 5.35
CA ASN A 195 4.55 -25.76 5.75
C ASN A 195 4.64 -27.02 6.66
N ALA A 196 3.81 -28.04 6.44
CA ALA A 196 3.72 -29.23 7.30
C ALA A 196 4.84 -30.29 7.07
N VAL A 197 6.12 -29.93 7.25
CA VAL A 197 7.28 -30.87 7.39
C VAL A 197 8.29 -30.29 8.39
N PRO A 198 8.87 -31.07 9.33
CA PRO A 198 9.68 -30.53 10.43
C PRO A 198 11.20 -30.52 10.19
N ASN A 199 11.93 -29.49 10.66
CA ASN A 199 13.16 -29.68 11.47
C ASN A 199 13.76 -28.39 12.09
N SER A 200 14.70 -28.66 12.99
CA SER A 200 15.23 -27.95 14.16
C SER A 200 16.30 -26.83 13.97
N ILE A 201 16.30 -25.90 14.96
CA ILE A 201 17.43 -25.12 15.56
C ILE A 201 18.21 -24.09 14.70
N ILE A 202 18.21 -22.81 15.14
CA ILE A 202 19.39 -21.93 15.38
C ILE A 202 18.97 -20.60 16.06
N ASN A 203 19.91 -19.95 16.77
CA ASN A 203 19.71 -18.81 17.70
C ASN A 203 19.68 -17.39 17.06
N ASN A 204 19.14 -16.45 17.87
CA ASN A 204 19.46 -15.00 17.98
C ASN A 204 18.76 -13.90 17.12
N GLN A 205 18.06 -13.01 17.87
CA GLN A 205 17.89 -11.54 17.73
C GLN A 205 16.91 -10.85 16.71
N ARG A 206 15.82 -10.29 17.30
CA ARG A 206 15.33 -8.86 17.31
C ARG A 206 14.74 -8.11 16.06
N VAL A 207 13.61 -7.42 16.31
CA VAL A 207 13.16 -6.06 15.84
C VAL A 207 12.32 -5.83 14.55
N ASN A 208 11.17 -5.10 14.52
CA ASN A 208 9.95 -4.94 15.37
C ASN A 208 9.00 -3.83 14.75
N ASN A 209 8.08 -4.01 13.77
CA ASN A 209 7.70 -2.89 12.86
C ASN A 209 6.21 -2.63 12.40
N ILE A 210 5.78 -1.34 12.28
CA ILE A 210 4.63 -0.69 11.51
C ILE A 210 5.08 0.73 11.05
N GLY A 211 5.71 0.90 9.89
CA GLY A 211 5.90 -0.06 8.81
C GLY A 211 4.78 0.06 7.78
N THR A 212 5.12 0.22 6.50
CA THR A 212 5.45 -0.95 5.67
C THR A 212 6.38 -1.94 6.36
N THR A 213 5.81 -3.01 6.89
CA THR A 213 6.57 -4.04 7.59
C THR A 213 6.93 -5.16 6.66
N ILE A 214 8.23 -5.47 6.59
CA ILE A 214 8.75 -6.41 5.60
C ILE A 214 8.95 -7.80 6.22
N TYR A 215 8.33 -8.82 5.63
CA TYR A 215 8.40 -10.24 6.02
C TYR A 215 9.03 -11.04 4.88
N LYS A 216 9.92 -12.00 5.17
CA LYS A 216 10.53 -12.87 4.13
C LYS A 216 9.83 -14.24 4.10
N LEU A 217 9.52 -14.73 2.90
CA LEU A 217 8.93 -16.05 2.65
C LEU A 217 9.94 -16.98 1.95
N TYR A 218 9.73 -18.30 2.03
CA TYR A 218 10.58 -19.32 1.42
C TYR A 218 9.90 -19.91 0.16
N SER A 219 10.69 -20.34 -0.84
CA SER A 219 10.18 -21.00 -2.05
C SER A 219 11.21 -21.95 -2.67
N GLU A 220 10.75 -23.12 -3.12
CA GLU A 220 11.52 -24.15 -3.82
C GLU A 220 11.55 -23.95 -5.37
N PRO A 221 12.42 -24.66 -6.12
CA PRO A 221 12.65 -24.37 -7.55
C PRO A 221 11.74 -25.13 -8.55
N ASP A 222 11.54 -24.52 -9.73
CA ASP A 222 10.62 -24.95 -10.82
C ASP A 222 11.36 -25.64 -12.01
N PRO A 223 10.70 -26.57 -12.75
CA PRO A 223 11.11 -27.08 -14.07
C PRO A 223 10.61 -26.19 -15.26
N PRO A 224 11.07 -26.44 -16.52
CA PRO A 224 11.05 -25.43 -17.60
C PRO A 224 9.74 -25.26 -18.41
N ARG A 225 9.78 -24.34 -19.39
CA ARG A 225 8.65 -23.66 -20.09
C ARG A 225 8.47 -24.07 -21.55
N ASP A 226 7.31 -23.73 -22.14
CA ASP A 226 7.10 -22.90 -23.36
C ASP A 226 5.67 -23.11 -23.94
N ALA A 227 5.04 -22.32 -24.83
CA ALA A 227 5.24 -20.93 -25.31
C ALA A 227 3.97 -20.42 -26.07
N HIS A 228 4.07 -19.24 -26.68
CA HIS A 228 3.22 -18.63 -27.74
C HIS A 228 2.01 -17.74 -27.39
N ALA A 229 1.88 -16.69 -28.22
CA ALA A 229 0.84 -15.67 -28.19
C ALA A 229 0.65 -15.07 -29.61
N ALA A 230 -0.58 -14.68 -29.95
CA ALA A 230 -0.94 -13.81 -31.07
C ALA A 230 -2.26 -13.10 -30.67
N ALA A 231 -2.32 -11.77 -30.51
CA ALA A 231 -2.30 -10.70 -31.51
C ALA A 231 -3.71 -10.32 -32.03
N SER A 232 -4.13 -9.08 -31.76
CA SER A 232 -4.86 -8.22 -32.71
C SER A 232 -5.08 -6.83 -32.10
N ASN A 233 -5.02 -5.81 -32.96
CA ASN A 233 -5.21 -4.41 -32.60
C ASN A 233 -6.66 -3.99 -32.81
N LEU A 234 -7.19 -3.09 -31.97
CA LEU A 234 -7.94 -1.92 -32.43
C LEU A 234 -8.16 -0.93 -31.27
N ILE A 235 -7.98 0.35 -31.57
CA ILE A 235 -8.26 1.48 -30.69
C ILE A 235 -9.52 2.16 -31.23
N TYR A 236 -10.49 2.50 -30.40
CA TYR A 236 -11.18 3.81 -30.39
C TYR A 236 -12.13 3.95 -29.19
N TYR A 237 -12.37 5.20 -28.78
CA TYR A 237 -13.31 5.57 -27.72
C TYR A 237 -14.63 6.06 -28.33
N SER A 238 -15.75 5.55 -27.86
CA SER A 238 -16.98 6.33 -27.61
C SER A 238 -18.04 5.50 -26.89
N GLY A 239 -18.93 6.18 -26.14
CA GLY A 239 -20.32 5.74 -26.01
C GLY A 239 -20.66 4.42 -25.31
N SER A 240 -19.90 3.91 -24.34
CA SER A 240 -20.32 2.69 -23.62
C SER A 240 -21.59 2.95 -22.78
N LYS A 241 -22.76 2.51 -23.27
CA LYS A 241 -24.05 2.43 -22.54
C LYS A 241 -24.03 1.38 -21.40
N ARG A 242 -22.86 1.05 -20.85
CA ARG A 242 -22.70 0.05 -19.79
C ARG A 242 -23.19 0.64 -18.47
N LYS A 243 -24.34 0.14 -17.99
CA LYS A 243 -24.76 0.31 -16.59
C LYS A 243 -23.59 -0.19 -15.71
N ARG A 244 -23.01 0.71 -14.91
CA ARG A 244 -21.85 0.36 -14.10
C ARG A 244 -22.27 -0.33 -12.82
N ASP A 245 -21.40 -1.21 -12.38
CA ASP A 245 -21.47 -1.92 -11.11
C ASP A 245 -20.14 -1.59 -10.41
N PRO A 246 -20.14 -0.71 -9.39
CA PRO A 246 -18.94 -0.26 -8.69
C PRO A 246 -18.13 -1.44 -8.11
N ALA A 247 -18.82 -2.44 -7.55
CA ALA A 247 -18.20 -3.61 -6.98
C ALA A 247 -17.54 -4.48 -8.07
N LYS A 248 -18.25 -4.76 -9.17
CA LYS A 248 -17.69 -5.50 -10.31
C LYS A 248 -16.47 -4.82 -10.92
N ASP A 249 -16.51 -3.49 -11.07
CA ASP A 249 -15.39 -2.74 -11.60
C ASP A 249 -14.19 -2.79 -10.63
N ALA A 250 -14.41 -2.66 -9.31
CA ALA A 250 -13.36 -2.83 -8.31
C ALA A 250 -12.74 -4.25 -8.32
N TYR A 251 -13.54 -5.32 -8.37
CA TYR A 251 -13.03 -6.70 -8.51
C TYR A 251 -12.26 -6.92 -9.81
N THR A 252 -12.71 -6.32 -10.91
CA THR A 252 -12.00 -6.36 -12.21
C THR A 252 -10.64 -5.66 -12.13
N VAL A 253 -10.57 -4.51 -11.45
CA VAL A 253 -9.32 -3.76 -11.20
C VAL A 253 -8.39 -4.58 -10.31
N GLY A 254 -8.87 -5.12 -9.18
CA GLY A 254 -8.08 -5.96 -8.28
C GLY A 254 -7.47 -7.16 -8.98
N ARG A 255 -8.26 -7.89 -9.79
CA ARG A 255 -7.78 -9.00 -10.64
C ARG A 255 -6.69 -8.56 -11.62
N ASN A 256 -6.83 -7.37 -12.22
CA ASN A 256 -5.86 -6.85 -13.17
C ASN A 256 -4.58 -6.33 -12.48
N LEU A 257 -4.66 -5.81 -11.27
CA LEU A 257 -3.52 -5.45 -10.42
C LEU A 257 -2.72 -6.71 -10.03
N LEU A 258 -3.38 -7.73 -9.49
CA LEU A 258 -2.75 -9.01 -9.11
C LEU A 258 -1.97 -9.64 -10.27
N LEU A 259 -2.53 -9.61 -11.48
CA LEU A 259 -1.89 -10.22 -12.64
C LEU A 259 -0.85 -9.30 -13.30
N ALA A 260 -0.92 -7.99 -13.09
CA ALA A 260 0.16 -7.08 -13.40
C ALA A 260 1.37 -7.33 -12.47
N HIS A 261 1.11 -7.52 -11.18
CA HIS A 261 2.09 -7.95 -10.18
C HIS A 261 2.77 -9.28 -10.58
N ALA A 262 1.99 -10.34 -10.82
CA ALA A 262 2.50 -11.66 -11.20
C ALA A 262 3.39 -11.61 -12.46
N LEU A 263 2.99 -10.87 -13.50
CA LEU A 263 3.80 -10.70 -14.71
C LEU A 263 5.12 -9.94 -14.46
N ALA A 264 5.11 -8.92 -13.59
CA ALA A 264 6.31 -8.18 -13.23
C ALA A 264 7.29 -9.03 -12.41
N VAL A 265 6.78 -9.80 -11.43
CA VAL A 265 7.55 -10.76 -10.63
C VAL A 265 8.16 -11.84 -11.51
N HIS A 266 7.35 -12.50 -12.34
CA HIS A 266 7.80 -13.54 -13.26
C HIS A 266 8.90 -13.02 -14.20
N SER A 267 8.75 -11.80 -14.73
CA SER A 267 9.78 -11.17 -15.54
C SER A 267 11.03 -10.82 -14.73
N TYR A 268 10.90 -10.34 -13.49
CA TYR A 268 12.04 -10.05 -12.63
C TYR A 268 12.85 -11.32 -12.31
N ARG A 269 12.19 -12.35 -11.76
CA ARG A 269 12.81 -13.63 -11.40
C ARG A 269 13.58 -14.26 -12.56
N THR A 270 13.03 -14.19 -13.78
CA THR A 270 13.56 -14.94 -14.93
C THR A 270 14.38 -14.16 -15.96
N LYS A 271 14.49 -12.83 -15.84
CA LYS A 271 15.37 -12.01 -16.70
C LYS A 271 16.39 -11.16 -15.92
N PHE A 272 16.19 -10.96 -14.62
CA PHE A 272 16.93 -9.97 -13.84
C PHE A 272 17.50 -10.50 -12.52
N GLN A 273 16.73 -11.30 -11.76
CA GLN A 273 17.10 -11.67 -10.39
C GLN A 273 18.43 -12.42 -10.29
N GLU A 274 18.73 -13.31 -11.24
CA GLU A 274 19.99 -14.06 -11.23
C GLU A 274 21.22 -13.15 -11.30
N ARG A 275 21.23 -12.11 -12.15
CA ARG A 275 22.35 -11.16 -12.26
C ARG A 275 22.29 -10.05 -11.20
N GLN A 276 21.08 -9.62 -10.81
CA GLN A 276 20.90 -8.46 -9.93
C GLN A 276 20.89 -8.80 -8.43
N LYS A 277 20.62 -10.06 -8.08
CA LYS A 277 20.58 -10.60 -6.70
C LYS A 277 19.66 -9.82 -5.73
N GLY A 278 18.68 -9.07 -6.23
CA GLY A 278 17.67 -8.39 -5.43
C GLY A 278 16.39 -9.22 -5.23
N GLN A 279 15.51 -8.75 -4.35
CA GLN A 279 14.22 -9.37 -4.03
C GLN A 279 13.04 -8.53 -4.54
N ILE A 280 11.90 -9.18 -4.82
CA ILE A 280 10.66 -8.52 -5.24
C ILE A 280 9.45 -8.95 -4.40
N GLY A 281 8.55 -8.01 -4.14
CA GLY A 281 7.39 -8.18 -3.27
C GLY A 281 6.19 -7.30 -3.62
N ILE A 282 5.28 -7.16 -2.67
CA ILE A 282 4.09 -6.30 -2.72
C ILE A 282 3.86 -5.66 -1.35
N ALA A 283 3.32 -4.43 -1.31
CA ALA A 283 2.90 -3.80 -0.06
C ALA A 283 1.36 -3.71 -0.01
N LEU A 284 0.74 -4.30 1.01
CA LEU A 284 -0.71 -4.35 1.22
C LEU A 284 -1.09 -3.48 2.42
N ASN A 285 -2.19 -2.74 2.34
CA ASN A 285 -2.81 -2.13 3.52
C ASN A 285 -3.73 -3.12 4.23
N THR A 286 -3.87 -2.94 5.54
CA THR A 286 -4.91 -3.60 6.33
C THR A 286 -5.24 -2.80 7.59
N PHE A 287 -6.40 -3.09 8.17
CA PHE A 287 -6.75 -2.77 9.56
C PHE A 287 -6.98 -4.08 10.30
N TRP A 288 -6.84 -4.09 11.64
CA TRP A 288 -7.33 -5.24 12.41
C TRP A 288 -8.82 -5.10 12.68
N CYS A 289 -9.54 -6.23 12.68
CA CYS A 289 -10.98 -6.26 12.89
C CYS A 289 -11.34 -7.18 14.06
N GLU A 290 -11.70 -6.58 15.19
CA GLU A 290 -12.21 -7.32 16.35
C GLU A 290 -13.71 -7.62 16.18
N PRO A 291 -14.22 -8.78 16.64
CA PRO A 291 -15.65 -8.96 16.87
C PRO A 291 -16.16 -7.90 17.87
N HIS A 292 -17.29 -7.26 17.55
CA HIS A 292 -17.94 -6.29 18.45
C HIS A 292 -18.35 -6.96 19.77
N MET A 293 -19.02 -8.12 19.70
CA MET A 293 -19.22 -9.00 20.85
C MET A 293 -18.18 -10.12 20.84
N LYS A 294 -17.19 -10.02 21.74
CA LYS A 294 -15.99 -10.90 21.77
C LYS A 294 -16.29 -12.39 21.66
N ASP A 295 -17.38 -12.87 22.26
CA ASP A 295 -17.72 -14.29 22.31
C ASP A 295 -18.75 -14.74 21.27
N ASP A 296 -19.42 -13.81 20.58
CA ASP A 296 -20.41 -14.13 19.55
C ASP A 296 -19.76 -14.73 18.29
N ALA A 297 -20.37 -15.79 17.76
CA ALA A 297 -19.84 -16.52 16.61
C ALA A 297 -20.03 -15.77 15.28
N ASN A 298 -21.09 -14.97 15.15
CA ASN A 298 -21.40 -14.21 13.94
C ASN A 298 -20.48 -12.99 13.82
N ASP A 299 -20.19 -12.32 14.93
CA ASP A 299 -19.23 -11.20 14.97
C ASP A 299 -17.79 -11.69 14.74
N LYS A 300 -17.41 -12.87 15.25
CA LYS A 300 -16.12 -13.53 14.92
C LYS A 300 -15.99 -13.80 13.43
N GLU A 301 -17.02 -14.38 12.81
CA GLU A 301 -17.01 -14.59 11.37
C GLU A 301 -17.04 -13.25 10.63
N ALA A 302 -17.80 -12.24 11.06
CA ALA A 302 -17.81 -10.90 10.45
C ALA A 302 -16.42 -10.24 10.46
N GLY A 303 -15.68 -10.33 11.58
CA GLY A 303 -14.29 -9.91 11.66
C GLY A 303 -13.39 -10.65 10.66
N LYS A 304 -13.51 -11.98 10.56
CA LYS A 304 -12.81 -12.77 9.53
C LYS A 304 -13.17 -12.31 8.11
N ARG A 305 -14.46 -12.12 7.81
CA ARG A 305 -14.91 -11.63 6.48
C ARG A 305 -14.32 -10.25 6.17
N ALA A 306 -14.24 -9.35 7.15
CA ALA A 306 -13.60 -8.04 6.98
C ALA A 306 -12.10 -8.17 6.67
N MET A 307 -11.38 -9.05 7.34
CA MET A 307 -9.96 -9.34 7.06
C MET A 307 -9.77 -9.95 5.66
N ASP A 308 -10.64 -10.88 5.25
CA ASP A 308 -10.57 -11.52 3.93
C ASP A 308 -10.86 -10.53 2.79
N PHE A 309 -11.85 -9.64 2.95
CA PHE A 309 -12.19 -8.63 1.94
C PHE A 309 -11.21 -7.44 1.89
N THR A 310 -10.24 -7.36 2.81
CA THR A 310 -9.24 -6.28 2.87
C THR A 310 -7.84 -6.79 2.55
N LEU A 311 -7.25 -7.57 3.48
CA LEU A 311 -5.95 -8.17 3.33
C LEU A 311 -6.01 -9.42 2.44
N GLY A 312 -6.92 -10.35 2.73
CA GLY A 312 -7.02 -11.65 2.04
C GLY A 312 -7.22 -11.52 0.53
N TRP A 313 -7.99 -10.53 0.08
CA TRP A 313 -8.28 -10.26 -1.34
C TRP A 313 -7.02 -10.14 -2.20
N PHE A 314 -5.93 -9.62 -1.63
CA PHE A 314 -4.64 -9.51 -2.32
C PHE A 314 -3.55 -10.43 -1.77
N LEU A 315 -3.62 -10.80 -0.49
CA LEU A 315 -2.64 -11.69 0.14
C LEU A 315 -2.82 -13.15 -0.29
N GLU A 316 -4.05 -13.69 -0.22
CA GLU A 316 -4.26 -15.11 -0.50
C GLU A 316 -3.93 -15.47 -1.96
N PRO A 317 -4.25 -14.66 -2.99
CA PRO A 317 -3.84 -14.94 -4.36
C PRO A 317 -2.32 -15.03 -4.54
N VAL A 318 -1.52 -14.14 -3.92
CA VAL A 318 -0.05 -14.18 -4.08
C VAL A 318 0.62 -15.32 -3.29
N LEU A 319 -0.10 -15.93 -2.35
CA LEU A 319 0.35 -17.12 -1.61
C LEU A 319 -0.10 -18.42 -2.30
N THR A 320 -1.40 -18.54 -2.64
CA THR A 320 -2.04 -19.81 -3.04
C THR A 320 -2.42 -19.89 -4.52
N GLY A 321 -2.53 -18.75 -5.21
CA GLY A 321 -3.12 -18.64 -6.55
C GLY A 321 -4.65 -18.50 -6.57
N GLN A 322 -5.32 -18.43 -5.41
CA GLN A 322 -6.78 -18.33 -5.28
C GLN A 322 -7.22 -17.14 -4.41
N TYR A 323 -8.46 -16.66 -4.61
CA TYR A 323 -9.11 -15.75 -3.67
C TYR A 323 -9.61 -16.49 -2.41
N PRO A 324 -9.72 -15.79 -1.27
CA PRO A 324 -10.26 -16.36 -0.03
C PRO A 324 -11.59 -17.08 -0.25
N LYS A 325 -11.75 -18.25 0.38
CA LYS A 325 -12.98 -19.04 0.28
C LYS A 325 -14.21 -18.18 0.61
N THR A 326 -14.15 -17.43 1.70
CA THR A 326 -15.16 -16.47 2.13
C THR A 326 -15.52 -15.45 1.04
N MET A 327 -14.55 -14.92 0.28
CA MET A 327 -14.85 -14.04 -0.86
C MET A 327 -15.51 -14.80 -2.02
N ARG A 328 -15.08 -16.03 -2.31
CA ARG A 328 -15.65 -16.86 -3.37
C ARG A 328 -17.09 -17.30 -3.05
N ASP A 329 -17.42 -17.47 -1.78
CA ASP A 329 -18.77 -17.81 -1.31
C ASP A 329 -19.69 -16.57 -1.29
N CYS A 330 -19.18 -15.42 -0.81
CA CYS A 330 -20.00 -14.21 -0.62
C CYS A 330 -20.16 -13.31 -1.85
N VAL A 331 -19.19 -13.28 -2.77
CA VAL A 331 -19.26 -12.39 -3.95
C VAL A 331 -19.98 -13.11 -5.11
N PRO A 332 -21.00 -12.51 -5.74
CA PRO A 332 -21.66 -13.11 -6.90
C PRO A 332 -20.67 -13.56 -7.98
N SER A 333 -20.83 -14.79 -8.48
CA SER A 333 -19.90 -15.44 -9.42
C SER A 333 -19.62 -14.64 -10.69
N GLY A 334 -20.59 -13.83 -11.14
CA GLY A 334 -20.41 -12.90 -12.27
C GLY A 334 -19.47 -11.72 -12.00
N ASN A 335 -19.12 -11.45 -10.74
CA ASN A 335 -18.33 -10.28 -10.32
C ASN A 335 -16.90 -10.63 -9.86
N LEU A 336 -16.69 -11.76 -9.17
CA LEU A 336 -15.35 -12.23 -8.79
C LEU A 336 -14.84 -13.32 -9.75
N ALA A 337 -14.35 -12.90 -10.92
CA ALA A 337 -13.85 -13.83 -11.93
C ALA A 337 -12.58 -14.57 -11.47
N ALA A 338 -12.68 -15.89 -11.33
CA ALA A 338 -11.58 -16.79 -10.98
C ALA A 338 -10.35 -16.65 -11.91
N PHE A 339 -9.19 -17.09 -11.43
CA PHE A 339 -7.97 -17.21 -12.23
C PHE A 339 -8.01 -18.50 -13.05
N SER A 340 -7.48 -18.49 -14.28
CA SER A 340 -7.17 -19.74 -14.99
C SER A 340 -5.96 -20.42 -14.35
N ASP A 341 -5.74 -21.71 -14.60
CA ASP A 341 -4.63 -22.48 -13.99
C ASP A 341 -3.26 -21.82 -14.22
N GLY A 342 -3.02 -21.28 -15.42
CA GLY A 342 -1.81 -20.53 -15.74
C GLY A 342 -1.71 -19.18 -15.00
N GLU A 343 -2.82 -18.47 -14.80
CA GLU A 343 -2.86 -17.25 -13.99
C GLU A 343 -2.63 -17.56 -12.50
N ALA A 344 -3.23 -18.64 -11.98
CA ALA A 344 -3.06 -19.12 -10.61
C ALA A 344 -1.62 -19.60 -10.34
N LYS A 345 -1.01 -20.35 -11.27
CA LYS A 345 0.41 -20.76 -11.18
C LYS A 345 1.36 -19.55 -11.16
N MET A 346 1.08 -18.50 -11.94
CA MET A 346 1.90 -17.28 -11.91
C MET A 346 1.73 -16.47 -10.61
N LEU A 347 0.58 -16.59 -9.94
CA LEU A 347 0.27 -15.88 -8.69
C LEU A 347 0.80 -16.61 -7.45
N LYS A 348 0.71 -17.94 -7.40
CA LYS A 348 1.17 -18.74 -6.25
C LYS A 348 2.66 -18.50 -5.95
N GLY A 349 2.98 -18.05 -4.74
CA GLY A 349 4.36 -17.77 -4.32
C GLY A 349 5.03 -16.59 -5.05
N SER A 350 4.26 -15.64 -5.58
CA SER A 350 4.78 -14.51 -6.38
C SER A 350 5.41 -13.37 -5.56
N ILE A 351 5.84 -13.64 -4.33
CA ILE A 351 6.52 -12.67 -3.47
C ILE A 351 7.74 -13.30 -2.78
N ASP A 352 8.87 -12.61 -2.81
CA ASP A 352 10.06 -12.92 -1.98
C ASP A 352 9.91 -12.29 -0.59
N PHE A 353 9.14 -11.20 -0.51
CA PHE A 353 8.76 -10.54 0.73
C PHE A 353 7.37 -9.88 0.65
N LEU A 354 6.71 -9.77 1.80
CA LEU A 354 5.46 -9.03 1.99
C LEU A 354 5.73 -7.72 2.72
N GLY A 355 5.17 -6.62 2.24
CA GLY A 355 5.03 -5.35 2.96
C GLY A 355 3.62 -5.22 3.56
N LEU A 356 3.50 -4.85 4.83
CA LEU A 356 2.20 -4.52 5.46
C LEU A 356 2.17 -3.06 5.90
N ASN A 357 1.22 -2.29 5.38
CA ASN A 357 0.88 -0.96 5.86
C ASN A 357 -0.31 -1.08 6.82
N TYR A 358 -0.10 -0.73 8.09
CA TYR A 358 -1.10 -0.78 9.15
C TYR A 358 -1.18 0.57 9.85
N TYR A 359 -2.38 0.97 10.26
CA TYR A 359 -2.60 2.30 10.85
C TYR A 359 -3.53 2.28 12.07
N THR A 360 -4.58 1.46 12.01
CA THR A 360 -5.62 1.42 13.04
C THR A 360 -6.34 0.07 13.02
N ALA A 361 -7.31 -0.08 13.92
CA ALA A 361 -8.21 -1.21 13.99
C ALA A 361 -9.65 -0.74 14.21
N LEU A 362 -10.60 -1.61 13.85
CA LEU A 362 -12.04 -1.37 13.89
C LEU A 362 -12.74 -2.54 14.59
N TYR A 363 -13.96 -2.32 15.07
CA TYR A 363 -14.88 -3.39 15.48
C TYR A 363 -15.81 -3.74 14.31
N ALA A 364 -16.14 -5.02 14.14
CA ALA A 364 -17.16 -5.49 13.20
C ALA A 364 -18.33 -6.15 13.93
N ALA A 365 -19.54 -5.87 13.46
CA ALA A 365 -20.78 -6.53 13.85
C ALA A 365 -21.49 -7.11 12.62
N ASN A 366 -22.27 -8.17 12.81
CA ASN A 366 -23.02 -8.81 11.72
C ASN A 366 -24.38 -8.11 11.46
N ASP A 367 -24.60 -7.55 10.27
CA ASP A 367 -25.89 -6.97 9.83
C ASP A 367 -26.70 -7.98 8.98
N PRO A 368 -27.87 -8.45 9.45
CA PRO A 368 -28.72 -9.38 8.71
C PRO A 368 -29.77 -8.72 7.79
N ASN A 369 -29.98 -7.39 7.78
CA ASN A 369 -31.07 -6.78 6.99
C ASN A 369 -30.88 -5.27 6.69
N PRO A 370 -30.16 -4.89 5.61
CA PRO A 370 -29.83 -3.49 5.34
C PRO A 370 -30.95 -2.75 4.58
N SER A 371 -31.72 -1.89 5.26
CA SER A 371 -32.58 -0.92 4.54
C SER A 371 -32.76 0.47 5.21
N HIS A 372 -32.34 1.48 4.45
CA HIS A 372 -32.79 2.89 4.43
C HIS A 372 -32.33 3.96 5.46
N LYS A 373 -31.33 4.72 5.00
CA LYS A 373 -31.20 6.20 5.01
C LYS A 373 -30.90 6.93 6.34
N GLN A 374 -29.61 7.16 6.61
CA GLN A 374 -29.06 8.53 6.70
C GLN A 374 -27.54 8.54 6.39
N GLY A 375 -26.83 9.65 6.69
CA GLY A 375 -25.52 9.99 6.13
C GLY A 375 -24.32 9.30 6.81
N TYR A 376 -23.32 8.90 6.01
CA TYR A 376 -22.13 8.17 6.46
C TYR A 376 -21.33 8.86 7.59
N LYS A 377 -21.45 10.19 7.77
CA LYS A 377 -20.65 10.94 8.76
C LYS A 377 -21.42 11.19 10.05
N GLU A 378 -22.74 11.37 9.96
CA GLU A 378 -23.60 11.72 11.09
C GLU A 378 -23.90 10.50 11.99
N ASP A 379 -23.99 9.31 11.40
CA ASP A 379 -24.33 8.07 12.15
C ASP A 379 -23.15 7.49 12.96
N GLN A 380 -21.90 7.89 12.67
CA GLN A 380 -20.71 7.19 13.18
C GLN A 380 -20.35 7.47 14.65
N ARG A 381 -20.76 8.61 15.23
CA ARG A 381 -20.44 9.03 16.61
C ARG A 381 -18.95 8.86 17.02
N LEU A 382 -18.02 9.00 16.08
CA LEU A 382 -16.59 8.72 16.32
C LEU A 382 -15.85 9.91 16.93
N HIS A 383 -15.38 9.74 18.16
CA HIS A 383 -14.38 10.63 18.78
C HIS A 383 -12.98 10.08 18.52
N LEU A 384 -12.24 10.67 17.56
CA LEU A 384 -10.85 10.30 17.28
C LEU A 384 -9.89 10.99 18.26
N TYR A 385 -9.27 10.20 19.14
CA TYR A 385 -8.18 10.69 19.99
C TYR A 385 -6.89 10.86 19.17
N LEU A 386 -6.41 12.10 19.06
CA LEU A 386 -5.07 12.39 18.54
C LEU A 386 -4.00 11.98 19.57
N TYR A 387 -3.61 10.70 19.55
CA TYR A 387 -2.41 10.26 20.26
C TYR A 387 -1.18 10.99 19.71
N MET A 388 -0.27 11.41 20.60
CA MET A 388 0.99 11.99 20.16
C MET A 388 1.77 10.95 19.33
N ARG A 389 2.18 11.34 18.11
CA ARG A 389 2.87 10.48 17.13
C ARG A 389 4.02 9.64 17.73
N GLU A 390 4.76 10.22 18.68
CA GLU A 390 5.82 9.52 19.42
C GLU A 390 5.31 8.30 20.22
N ASP A 391 4.21 8.44 20.97
CA ASP A 391 3.63 7.37 21.76
C ASP A 391 3.03 6.26 20.88
N TYR A 392 2.40 6.65 19.76
CA TYR A 392 1.96 5.72 18.72
C TYR A 392 3.11 4.84 18.20
N HIS A 393 4.25 5.44 17.83
CA HIS A 393 5.39 4.67 17.32
C HIS A 393 6.03 3.78 18.40
N LYS A 394 6.21 4.30 19.63
CA LYS A 394 6.72 3.50 20.77
C LYS A 394 5.91 2.23 20.99
N ARG A 395 4.58 2.36 21.09
CA ARG A 395 3.69 1.23 21.40
C ARG A 395 3.71 0.16 20.31
N HIS A 396 3.67 0.55 19.04
CA HIS A 396 3.72 -0.40 17.94
C HIS A 396 5.06 -1.16 17.91
N LEU A 397 6.20 -0.48 18.03
CA LEU A 397 7.51 -1.14 18.11
C LEU A 397 7.62 -2.12 19.31
N VAL A 398 6.87 -1.91 20.40
CA VAL A 398 6.76 -2.88 21.51
C VAL A 398 5.91 -4.09 21.13
N TYR A 399 4.77 -3.91 20.46
CA TYR A 399 3.87 -5.03 20.14
C TYR A 399 4.38 -5.93 19.02
N LEU A 400 5.23 -5.40 18.15
CA LEU A 400 6.01 -6.25 17.27
C LEU A 400 7.16 -6.97 17.97
N LEU A 401 7.67 -6.46 19.10
CA LEU A 401 8.54 -7.27 19.97
C LEU A 401 7.77 -8.45 20.56
N LYS A 402 6.47 -8.27 20.85
CA LYS A 402 5.58 -9.34 21.31
C LYS A 402 5.41 -10.38 20.20
N ALA A 403 5.02 -9.97 18.98
CA ALA A 403 4.80 -10.87 17.85
C ALA A 403 6.07 -11.60 17.37
N MET A 404 7.24 -10.93 17.31
CA MET A 404 8.52 -11.58 16.97
C MET A 404 9.05 -12.52 18.07
N LYS A 405 8.55 -12.38 19.30
CA LYS A 405 8.90 -13.23 20.44
C LYS A 405 7.75 -14.16 20.84
N ASP A 406 6.71 -14.27 20.02
CA ASP A 406 5.63 -15.18 20.35
C ASP A 406 6.17 -16.61 20.36
N LYS A 407 5.71 -17.40 21.34
CA LYS A 407 6.24 -18.75 21.57
C LYS A 407 5.60 -19.80 20.69
N GLN A 408 4.45 -19.50 20.07
CA GLN A 408 3.70 -20.41 19.22
C GLN A 408 3.89 -20.03 17.74
N VAL A 409 3.83 -18.72 17.43
CA VAL A 409 3.80 -18.20 16.06
C VAL A 409 4.69 -16.96 15.92
N PRO A 410 6.03 -17.10 16.00
CA PRO A 410 6.96 -15.96 15.95
C PRO A 410 7.01 -15.32 14.55
N ALA A 411 6.56 -14.07 14.43
CA ALA A 411 6.48 -13.36 13.16
C ALA A 411 7.85 -12.99 12.56
N ASN A 412 8.11 -13.34 11.30
CA ASN A 412 9.41 -13.14 10.64
C ASN A 412 9.68 -11.71 10.09
N VAL A 413 9.57 -10.70 10.96
CA VAL A 413 9.74 -9.27 10.62
C VAL A 413 11.22 -8.92 10.33
N LYS A 414 11.45 -8.02 9.35
CA LYS A 414 12.80 -7.57 8.90
C LYS A 414 13.06 -6.06 8.88
N GLY A 415 12.06 -5.18 8.87
CA GLY A 415 12.31 -3.73 8.78
C GLY A 415 11.11 -2.82 9.01
N TYR A 416 11.39 -1.58 9.44
CA TYR A 416 10.44 -0.47 9.68
C TYR A 416 10.48 0.50 8.52
N PHE A 417 9.31 0.96 8.09
CA PHE A 417 9.18 2.20 7.33
C PHE A 417 8.08 3.05 7.96
N VAL A 418 8.49 4.12 8.63
CA VAL A 418 7.56 5.13 9.15
C VAL A 418 6.84 5.79 7.97
N TRP A 419 5.49 5.76 7.97
CA TRP A 419 4.72 6.69 7.16
C TRP A 419 4.55 7.99 7.95
N SER A 420 5.18 9.10 7.59
CA SER A 420 6.09 9.32 6.45
C SER A 420 7.33 10.13 6.87
N TRP A 421 8.29 10.30 5.95
CA TRP A 421 9.46 11.16 6.21
C TRP A 421 9.02 12.60 6.51
N CYS A 422 8.19 13.18 5.65
CA CYS A 422 7.77 14.59 5.74
C CYS A 422 6.27 14.75 5.45
N ASP A 423 5.70 15.84 5.94
CA ASP A 423 4.34 16.23 5.58
C ASP A 423 4.23 16.37 4.06
N ASN A 424 3.19 15.78 3.47
CA ASN A 424 3.04 15.63 2.03
C ASN A 424 1.57 15.76 1.63
N PHE A 425 1.25 15.52 0.37
CA PHE A 425 -0.11 15.63 -0.16
C PHE A 425 -0.90 14.34 0.11
N GLU A 426 -1.82 14.38 1.08
CA GLU A 426 -2.56 13.22 1.56
C GLU A 426 -3.88 13.03 0.79
N TRP A 427 -3.77 12.87 -0.53
CA TRP A 427 -4.88 12.49 -1.43
C TRP A 427 -6.08 13.43 -1.33
N ALA A 428 -7.28 12.90 -1.05
CA ALA A 428 -8.52 13.67 -1.02
C ALA A 428 -8.58 14.76 0.07
N VAL A 429 -7.73 14.69 1.11
CA VAL A 429 -7.67 15.72 2.17
C VAL A 429 -6.57 16.78 1.94
N GLY A 430 -5.81 16.69 0.85
CA GLY A 430 -4.81 17.70 0.51
C GLY A 430 -3.69 17.80 1.54
N TYR A 431 -3.40 19.02 2.01
CA TYR A 431 -2.36 19.29 3.03
C TYR A 431 -2.93 19.49 4.44
N THR A 432 -4.23 19.27 4.66
CA THR A 432 -4.86 19.46 5.98
C THR A 432 -4.46 18.40 7.01
N VAL A 433 -3.92 17.26 6.56
CA VAL A 433 -3.41 16.18 7.42
C VAL A 433 -1.90 16.05 7.25
N ARG A 434 -1.19 15.88 8.37
CA ARG A 434 0.27 16.01 8.45
C ARG A 434 0.92 14.80 9.10
N PHE A 435 1.17 13.74 8.31
CA PHE A 435 1.72 12.45 8.81
C PHE A 435 3.22 12.45 9.11
N GLY A 436 4.00 13.37 8.55
CA GLY A 436 5.46 13.26 8.51
C GLY A 436 6.16 13.36 9.86
N LEU A 437 7.35 12.76 9.96
CA LEU A 437 8.33 13.05 11.02
C LEU A 437 8.88 14.47 10.91
N MET A 438 9.07 14.96 9.70
CA MET A 438 9.43 16.34 9.38
C MET A 438 8.16 17.16 9.11
N TYR A 439 8.03 18.29 9.79
CA TYR A 439 7.09 19.34 9.39
C TYR A 439 7.59 20.00 8.11
N VAL A 440 6.67 20.26 7.18
CA VAL A 440 6.95 21.01 5.96
C VAL A 440 6.21 22.34 6.01
N ASP A 441 6.99 23.41 5.95
CA ASP A 441 6.51 24.78 5.85
C ASP A 441 6.21 25.11 4.37
N TYR A 442 4.95 24.94 3.96
CA TYR A 442 4.53 25.12 2.57
C TYR A 442 4.59 26.59 2.11
N GLU A 443 4.57 27.54 3.03
CA GLU A 443 4.65 28.98 2.75
C GLU A 443 6.12 29.43 2.60
N ASN A 444 7.03 28.82 3.34
CA ASN A 444 8.47 29.10 3.30
C ASN A 444 9.26 28.06 2.48
N HIS A 445 9.03 28.01 1.16
CA HIS A 445 9.77 27.17 0.21
C HIS A 445 9.92 25.70 0.64
N GLN A 446 8.86 25.12 1.23
CA GLN A 446 8.80 23.74 1.71
C GLN A 446 9.92 23.42 2.71
N LYS A 447 10.32 24.37 3.58
CA LYS A 447 11.39 24.15 4.54
C LYS A 447 11.04 23.05 5.55
N ARG A 448 12.02 22.19 5.87
CA ARG A 448 11.86 21.05 6.80
C ARG A 448 12.19 21.46 8.23
N TYR A 449 11.36 21.05 9.17
CA TYR A 449 11.60 21.19 10.62
C TYR A 449 11.33 19.86 11.34
N PRO A 450 12.25 19.33 12.17
CA PRO A 450 12.05 18.04 12.83
C PRO A 450 10.99 18.14 13.93
N LYS A 451 9.95 17.31 13.88
CA LYS A 451 8.96 17.21 14.96
C LYS A 451 9.54 16.43 16.15
N ALA A 452 8.87 16.49 17.30
CA ALA A 452 9.24 15.71 18.50
C ALA A 452 9.46 14.21 18.20
N SER A 453 8.63 13.61 17.33
CA SER A 453 8.79 12.22 16.89
C SER A 453 10.08 11.96 16.11
N ALA A 454 10.59 12.91 15.31
CA ALA A 454 11.88 12.78 14.61
C ALA A 454 13.05 12.83 15.61
N ILE A 455 12.98 13.74 16.58
CA ILE A 455 13.94 13.85 17.69
C ILE A 455 13.94 12.58 18.54
N TRP A 456 12.75 12.00 18.79
CA TRP A 456 12.62 10.72 19.48
C TRP A 456 13.22 9.56 18.67
N PHE A 457 12.93 9.44 17.37
CA PHE A 457 13.55 8.42 16.51
C PHE A 457 15.08 8.55 16.49
N ALA A 458 15.62 9.78 16.39
CA ALA A 458 17.07 10.01 16.47
C ALA A 458 17.67 9.45 17.78
N LYS A 459 17.04 9.72 18.92
CA LYS A 459 17.46 9.20 20.24
C LYS A 459 17.34 7.67 20.31
N PHE A 460 16.24 7.10 19.83
CA PHE A 460 15.98 5.65 19.80
C PHE A 460 17.01 4.89 18.94
N LEU A 461 17.39 5.46 17.79
CA LEU A 461 18.41 4.92 16.88
C LEU A 461 19.85 5.27 17.31
N GLY A 462 20.03 5.90 18.48
CA GLY A 462 21.36 6.26 19.02
C GLY A 462 22.08 7.41 18.30
N SER A 463 21.41 8.13 17.41
CA SER A 463 22.02 9.23 16.66
C SER A 463 22.23 10.48 17.51
N LYS A 464 23.49 10.94 17.54
CA LYS A 464 23.90 12.23 18.13
C LYS A 464 24.01 13.36 17.09
N LYS A 465 23.80 13.10 15.79
CA LYS A 465 24.01 14.09 14.72
C LYS A 465 22.83 15.06 14.59
N LEU A 466 21.60 14.55 14.43
CA LEU A 466 20.39 15.41 14.36
C LEU A 466 20.18 16.24 15.64
N LEU A 467 20.61 15.74 16.79
CA LEU A 467 20.47 16.38 18.10
C LEU A 467 21.42 17.58 18.35
N ARG A 468 22.33 17.88 17.42
CA ARG A 468 23.27 19.01 17.49
C ARG A 468 23.00 20.10 16.44
N ALA A 469 21.95 19.92 15.62
CA ALA A 469 21.59 20.82 14.53
C ALA A 469 20.30 21.64 14.81
N ASN A 470 19.70 21.44 15.98
CA ASN A 470 18.71 22.30 16.62
C ASN A 470 19.27 22.77 17.96
#